data_AF-A0A3B8WHU2-F1
#
_entry.id   AF-A0A3B8WHU2-F1
#
_cell.length_a   1.000
_cell.length_b   1.000
_cell.length_c   1.000
_cell.angle_alpha   90.00
_cell.angle_beta   90.00
_cell.angle_gamma   90.00
#
_symmetry.space_group_name_H-M   'P 1'
#
loop_
_entity.id
_entity.type
_entity.pdbx_description
1 polymer ?
#
loop_
_entity_poly.entity_id
_entity_poly.type
_entity_poly.pdbx_seq_one_letter_code
_entity_poly.pdbx_strand_id
1 'polypeptide(L)'
;MILKKRRMRLREIISDDLKADLKTSLQSLMGIDAVDFTDQELYVTYDLLQASLEDIEKTIEQAAARLSKGMAEQVKRGLIHYSEEC
;
A
#
# COMPACT_ATOMS: atom_id res chain seq x y z
N MET A 1 5.17 -18.83 -10.08
CA MET A 1 4.44 -17.57 -9.80
C MET A 1 3.43 -17.89 -8.72
N ILE A 2 3.64 -17.34 -7.52
CA ILE A 2 2.77 -17.51 -6.36
C ILE A 2 2.16 -16.14 -6.06
N LEU A 3 1.01 -15.86 -6.66
CA LEU A 3 0.27 -14.64 -6.41
C LEU A 3 -0.43 -14.72 -5.06
N LYS A 4 -0.25 -13.67 -4.26
CA LYS A 4 -0.98 -13.45 -3.03
C LYS A 4 -1.71 -12.12 -3.12
N LYS A 5 -3.00 -12.14 -2.80
CA LYS A 5 -3.79 -10.93 -2.61
C LYS A 5 -3.77 -10.59 -1.13
N ARG A 6 -3.44 -9.34 -0.81
CA ARG A 6 -3.48 -8.83 0.56
C ARG A 6 -4.36 -7.61 0.63
N ARG A 7 -5.20 -7.60 1.65
CA ARG A 7 -6.02 -6.46 2.02
C ARG A 7 -5.32 -5.69 3.14
N MET A 8 -5.26 -4.38 2.98
CA MET A 8 -4.69 -3.44 3.94
C MET A 8 -5.74 -2.38 4.21
N ARG A 9 -6.12 -2.22 5.47
CA ARG A 9 -7.08 -1.19 5.85
C ARG A 9 -6.32 0.09 6.18
N LEU A 10 -6.67 1.15 5.46
CA LEU A 10 -6.22 2.51 5.72
C LEU A 10 -7.03 3.09 6.88
N ARG A 11 -6.35 3.71 7.84
CA ARG A 11 -7.01 4.28 9.03
C ARG A 11 -7.82 5.54 8.72
N GLU A 12 -7.47 6.26 7.66
CA GLU A 12 -8.15 7.46 7.21
C GLU A 12 -8.50 7.39 5.72
N ILE A 13 -9.52 8.14 5.30
CA ILE A 13 -9.84 8.31 3.88
C ILE A 13 -8.73 9.16 3.28
N ILE A 14 -7.93 8.54 2.41
CA ILE A 14 -6.91 9.24 1.66
C ILE A 14 -7.49 9.89 0.40
N SER A 15 -6.99 11.07 0.05
CA SER A 15 -7.36 11.80 -1.16
C SER A 15 -7.03 10.99 -2.43
N ASP A 16 -7.77 11.23 -3.52
CA ASP A 16 -7.55 10.57 -4.81
C ASP A 16 -6.13 10.75 -5.36
N ASP A 17 -5.49 11.92 -5.15
CA ASP A 17 -4.06 12.14 -5.48
C ASP A 17 -3.15 11.10 -4.80
N LEU A 18 -3.40 10.84 -3.51
CA LEU A 18 -2.63 9.87 -2.74
C LEU A 18 -2.92 8.43 -3.16
N LYS A 19 -4.17 8.11 -3.52
CA LYS A 19 -4.52 6.81 -4.11
C LYS A 19 -3.77 6.59 -5.42
N ALA A 20 -3.74 7.60 -6.30
CA ALA A 20 -3.08 7.50 -7.60
C ALA A 20 -1.56 7.35 -7.48
N ASP A 21 -0.92 8.10 -6.57
CA ASP A 21 0.52 8.01 -6.33
C ASP A 21 0.91 6.68 -5.67
N LEU A 22 0.13 6.21 -4.68
CA LEU A 22 0.32 4.90 -4.08
C LEU A 22 0.18 3.78 -5.12
N LYS A 23 -0.87 3.87 -5.97
CA LYS A 23 -1.08 2.92 -7.06
C LYS A 23 0.12 2.87 -7.99
N THR A 24 0.59 4.03 -8.44
CA THR A 24 1.72 4.15 -9.36
C THR A 24 3.02 3.64 -8.73
N SER A 25 3.27 3.99 -7.47
CA SER A 25 4.45 3.56 -6.73
C SER A 25 4.46 2.05 -6.51
N LEU A 26 3.33 1.48 -6.10
CA LEU A 26 3.19 0.03 -5.94
C LEU A 26 3.31 -0.70 -7.28
N GLN A 27 2.65 -0.23 -8.34
CA GLN A 27 2.78 -0.82 -9.67
C GLN A 27 4.20 -0.71 -10.25
N SER A 28 5.05 0.16 -9.70
CA SER A 28 6.46 0.24 -10.08
C SER A 28 7.32 -0.84 -9.41
N LEU A 29 6.83 -1.52 -8.37
CA LEU A 29 7.52 -2.65 -7.76
C LEU A 29 7.40 -3.89 -8.67
N MET A 30 8.54 -4.54 -8.86
CA MET A 30 8.61 -5.80 -9.60
C MET A 30 7.84 -6.89 -8.83
N GLY A 31 6.89 -7.55 -9.51
CA GLY A 31 6.05 -8.58 -8.91
C GLY A 31 4.70 -8.13 -8.41
N ILE A 32 4.37 -6.83 -8.47
CA ILE A 32 2.99 -6.38 -8.27
C ILE A 32 2.18 -6.64 -9.54
N ASP A 33 1.08 -7.36 -9.37
CA ASP A 33 0.16 -7.75 -10.45
C ASP A 33 -1.01 -6.75 -10.54
N ALA A 34 -1.62 -6.41 -9.41
CA ALA A 34 -2.76 -5.50 -9.36
C ALA A 34 -2.79 -4.71 -8.05
N VAL A 35 -3.30 -3.47 -8.13
CA VAL A 35 -3.51 -2.59 -7.00
C VAL A 35 -4.85 -1.91 -7.14
N ASP A 36 -5.73 -2.15 -6.16
CA ASP A 36 -7.09 -1.64 -6.11
C ASP A 36 -7.35 -0.91 -4.79
N PHE A 37 -8.11 0.17 -4.86
CA PHE A 37 -8.56 0.93 -3.70
C PHE A 37 -10.07 0.88 -3.64
N THR A 38 -10.62 0.39 -2.52
CA THR A 38 -12.06 0.35 -2.25
C THR A 38 -12.30 1.12 -0.98
N ASP A 39 -12.85 2.34 -1.08
CA ASP A 39 -13.09 3.21 0.08
C ASP A 39 -11.78 3.47 0.89
N GLN A 40 -11.68 2.91 2.10
CA GLN A 40 -10.52 2.89 2.98
C GLN A 40 -9.67 1.60 2.90
N GLU A 41 -9.98 0.70 1.99
CA GLU A 41 -9.26 -0.57 1.84
C GLU A 41 -8.38 -0.56 0.59
N LEU A 42 -7.13 -0.96 0.77
CA LEU A 42 -6.15 -1.19 -0.28
C LEU A 42 -6.00 -2.69 -0.50
N TYR A 43 -6.15 -3.13 -1.74
CA TYR A 43 -5.93 -4.49 -2.16
C TYR A 43 -4.72 -4.54 -3.07
N VAL A 44 -3.70 -5.28 -2.65
CA VAL A 44 -2.47 -5.48 -3.43
C VAL A 44 -2.35 -6.95 -3.77
N THR A 45 -2.30 -7.26 -5.06
CA THR A 45 -1.98 -8.59 -5.58
C THR A 45 -0.53 -8.59 -6.01
N TYR A 46 0.26 -9.47 -5.42
CA TYR A 46 1.70 -9.52 -5.64
C TYR A 46 2.23 -10.94 -5.64
N ASP A 47 3.32 -11.17 -6.36
CA ASP A 47 4.03 -12.44 -6.38
C ASP A 47 5.00 -12.52 -5.18
N LEU A 48 4.80 -13.54 -4.33
CA LEU A 48 5.61 -13.74 -3.12
C LEU A 48 7.09 -14.02 -3.38
N LEU A 49 7.46 -14.40 -4.61
CA LEU A 49 8.85 -14.67 -4.98
C LEU A 49 9.54 -13.43 -5.52
N GLN A 50 8.78 -12.38 -5.87
CA GLN A 50 9.28 -11.15 -6.49
C GLN A 50 9.14 -9.93 -5.59
N ALA A 51 8.06 -9.84 -4.81
CA ALA A 51 7.77 -8.74 -3.90
C ALA A 51 7.53 -9.26 -2.48
N SER A 52 8.23 -8.65 -1.53
CA SER A 52 8.00 -8.90 -0.11
C SER A 52 6.99 -7.91 0.46
N LEU A 53 6.38 -8.28 1.59
CA LEU A 53 5.53 -7.35 2.35
C LEU A 53 6.29 -6.08 2.73
N GLU A 54 7.55 -6.23 3.16
CA GLU A 54 8.38 -5.10 3.55
C GLU A 54 8.62 -4.10 2.39
N ASP A 55 8.78 -4.58 1.15
CA ASP A 55 8.94 -3.72 -0.02
C ASP A 55 7.65 -2.93 -0.34
N ILE A 56 6.50 -3.60 -0.22
CA ILE A 56 5.18 -2.99 -0.38
C ILE A 56 4.96 -1.92 0.68
N GLU A 57 5.26 -2.24 1.94
CA GLU A 57 5.17 -1.30 3.08
C GLU A 57 6.06 -0.08 2.87
N LYS A 58 7.34 -0.28 2.58
CA LYS A 58 8.29 0.81 2.32
C LYS A 58 7.83 1.71 1.18
N THR A 59 7.28 1.12 0.12
CA THR A 59 6.75 1.86 -1.02
C THR A 59 5.55 2.71 -0.63
N ILE A 60 4.63 2.15 0.14
CA ILE A 60 3.47 2.88 0.67
C ILE A 60 3.92 4.05 1.56
N GLU A 61 4.88 3.79 2.46
CA GLU A 61 5.46 4.82 3.33
C GLU A 61 6.12 5.94 2.52
N GLN A 62 6.90 5.61 1.48
CA GLN A 62 7.58 6.60 0.65
C GLN A 62 6.61 7.43 -0.17
N ALA A 63 5.60 6.81 -0.79
CA ALA A 63 4.55 7.50 -1.54
C ALA A 63 3.76 8.46 -0.64
N ALA A 64 3.33 7.96 0.53
CA ALA A 64 2.62 8.78 1.50
C ALA A 64 3.47 9.93 2.08
N ALA A 65 4.76 9.70 2.32
CA ALA A 65 5.69 10.74 2.78
C ALA A 65 5.95 11.83 1.71
N ARG A 66 5.94 11.47 0.42
CA ARG A 66 6.16 12.43 -0.68
C ARG A 66 5.00 13.41 -0.82
N LEU A 67 3.78 12.91 -0.79
CA LEU A 67 2.58 13.73 -0.95
C LEU A 67 2.24 14.49 0.33
N SER A 68 2.43 13.84 1.47
CA SER A 68 2.16 14.46 2.75
C SER A 68 3.46 14.94 3.35
N LYS A 69 3.91 16.12 2.91
CA LYS A 69 5.06 16.87 3.49
C LYS A 69 5.01 17.04 5.03
N GLY A 70 3.92 16.63 5.70
CA GLY A 70 3.78 16.61 7.15
C GLY A 70 3.23 15.31 7.78
N MET A 71 2.94 14.23 7.02
CA MET A 71 2.33 13.01 7.62
C MET A 71 3.22 11.77 7.57
N ALA A 72 4.48 11.86 7.16
CA ALA A 72 5.41 10.73 7.20
C ALA A 72 5.50 10.05 8.59
N GLU A 73 5.36 10.81 9.68
CA GLU A 73 5.35 10.28 11.05
C GLU A 73 4.01 9.65 11.48
N GLN A 74 2.88 10.20 11.01
CA GLN A 74 1.53 9.66 11.27
C GLN A 74 1.30 8.36 10.49
N VAL A 75 1.80 8.31 9.26
CA VAL A 75 1.67 7.16 8.36
C VAL A 75 2.37 5.93 8.94
N LYS A 76 3.59 6.10 9.44
CA LYS A 76 4.41 5.05 10.06
C LYS A 76 3.74 4.31 11.23
N ARG A 77 2.88 4.99 11.99
CA ARG A 77 2.22 4.42 13.17
C ARG A 77 0.73 4.17 13.00
N GLY A 78 0.12 4.67 11.92
CA GLY A 78 -1.33 4.74 11.79
C GLY A 78 -1.91 4.28 10.47
N LEU A 79 -1.18 4.33 9.35
CA LEU A 79 -1.81 4.16 8.04
C LEU A 79 -2.20 2.72 7.74
N ILE A 80 -1.41 1.74 8.15
CA ILE A 80 -1.66 0.32 7.82
C ILE A 80 -2.09 -0.42 9.09
N HIS A 81 -3.38 -0.72 9.21
CA HIS A 81 -3.86 -1.72 10.15
C HIS A 81 -3.91 -3.08 9.45
N TYR A 82 -3.03 -3.98 9.88
CA TYR A 82 -3.07 -5.39 9.50
C TYR A 82 -4.25 -6.05 10.21
N SER A 83 -5.36 -6.25 9.50
CA SER A 83 -6.35 -7.22 9.91
C SER A 83 -6.04 -8.52 9.18
N GLU A 84 -5.29 -9.41 9.84
CA GLU A 84 -5.29 -10.83 9.48
C GLU A 84 -6.67 -11.37 9.84
N GLU A 85 -7.49 -11.66 8.84
CA GLU A 85 -8.65 -12.53 9.02
C GLU A 85 -8.12 -13.96 9.10
N CYS A 86 -8.23 -14.54 10.30
CA CYS A 86 -7.93 -15.93 10.62
C CYS A 86 -8.98 -16.86 10.00
#